data_AF-A0A0H5CGH6-F1
#
_entry.id   AF-A0A0H5CGH6-F1
#
_cell.length_a   1.000
_cell.length_b   1.000
_cell.length_c   1.000
_cell.angle_alpha   90.00
_cell.angle_beta   90.00
_cell.angle_gamma   90.00
#
_symmetry.space_group_name_H-M   'P 1'
#
loop_
_entity.id
_entity.type
_entity.pdbx_description
1 polymer ?
#
loop_
_entity_poly.entity_id
_entity_poly.type
_entity_poly.pdbx_seq_one_letter_code
_entity_poly.pdbx_strand_id
1 'polypeptide(L)'
;MVGVVMGHGSHDGSDMITVPKGLPVTFFTDEGSPLLMVNLLELAKRDNPRTPMHTLNPGDPVPNYQYTPFKPHELRAVTQFNQLVPPQLIVGSAAVPNTLRLCADKARCPKDGPHTCDGVFGRATKGQWTKVLVLSCRILEGHTQQPTVALMTPAGKRDTSVFDALLAWVKGFVARGSAGQDAAWAAVPESEKIRLIASEDEVREWVDCLDVRTKIAAADRPKAAALVAAAPTSVKLRLMRDYPQHRDLVKVGITLTATEQQAIAAFQREALAKQIDKWLGLTPDQQVRWLAEPPVASWAVGFNVLELFQFGLVGDELMAVLRRLDPVARGVALAEEELRDYLAANSLHI
;
A
#
# COMPACT_ATOMS: atom_id res chain seq x y z
N MET A 1 -17.00 7.24 -28.47
CA MET A 1 -17.18 7.40 -27.01
C MET A 1 -15.91 6.90 -26.32
N VAL A 2 -15.40 7.53 -25.26
CA VAL A 2 -14.19 7.03 -24.57
C VAL A 2 -14.61 6.11 -23.43
N GLY A 3 -14.00 4.92 -23.31
CA GLY A 3 -14.18 4.07 -22.14
C GLY A 3 -13.04 4.21 -21.15
N VAL A 4 -13.35 4.16 -19.85
CA VAL A 4 -12.34 4.19 -18.78
C VAL A 4 -12.40 2.91 -17.98
N VAL A 5 -11.23 2.29 -17.79
CA VAL A 5 -11.03 1.06 -17.05
C VAL A 5 -10.21 1.37 -15.80
N MET A 6 -10.72 1.00 -14.63
CA MET A 6 -10.05 1.13 -13.33
C MET A 6 -9.92 -0.25 -12.68
N GLY A 7 -8.71 -0.64 -12.26
CA GLY A 7 -8.49 -1.96 -11.67
C GLY A 7 -7.04 -2.23 -11.25
N HIS A 8 -6.78 -3.43 -10.75
CA HIS A 8 -5.43 -3.94 -10.52
C HIS A 8 -5.10 -4.98 -11.58
N GLY A 9 -4.41 -4.59 -12.65
CA GLY A 9 -4.03 -5.51 -13.73
C GLY A 9 -2.68 -6.19 -13.48
N SER A 10 -2.60 -7.50 -13.70
CA SER A 10 -1.37 -8.29 -13.74
C SER A 10 -1.22 -9.05 -15.06
N HIS A 11 0.00 -9.47 -15.39
CA HIS A 11 0.26 -10.40 -16.49
C HIS A 11 1.56 -11.15 -16.25
N ASP A 12 1.69 -12.32 -16.88
CA ASP A 12 2.92 -13.12 -16.92
C ASP A 12 3.75 -12.86 -18.20
N GLY A 13 3.18 -12.08 -19.15
CA GLY A 13 3.78 -11.79 -20.46
C GLY A 13 3.65 -12.90 -21.50
N SER A 14 3.10 -14.06 -21.15
CA SER A 14 2.94 -15.20 -22.08
C SER A 14 1.67 -15.08 -22.93
N ASP A 15 0.60 -14.51 -22.37
CA ASP A 15 -0.68 -14.31 -23.08
C ASP A 15 -0.77 -12.91 -23.70
N MET A 16 -0.37 -12.80 -24.98
CA MET A 16 -0.48 -11.57 -25.77
C MET A 16 -1.70 -11.59 -26.68
N ILE A 17 -2.35 -10.43 -26.83
CA ILE A 17 -3.43 -10.18 -27.80
C ILE A 17 -3.09 -8.95 -28.65
N THR A 18 -3.86 -8.71 -29.70
CA THR A 18 -3.68 -7.56 -30.59
C THR A 18 -4.72 -6.49 -30.28
N VAL A 19 -4.31 -5.22 -30.28
CA VAL A 19 -5.21 -4.09 -30.08
C VAL A 19 -6.19 -3.99 -31.27
N PRO A 20 -7.52 -3.99 -31.04
CA PRO A 20 -8.50 -4.02 -32.12
C PRO A 20 -8.45 -2.80 -33.05
N LYS A 21 -8.87 -2.98 -34.30
CA LYS A 21 -8.99 -1.90 -35.29
C LYS A 21 -9.84 -0.74 -34.75
N GLY A 22 -9.29 0.47 -34.81
CA GLY A 22 -9.99 1.71 -34.42
C GLY A 22 -10.12 1.95 -32.91
N LEU A 23 -9.45 1.16 -32.07
CA LEU A 23 -9.55 1.25 -30.62
C LEU A 23 -8.16 1.40 -29.96
N PRO A 24 -7.54 2.59 -29.97
CA PRO A 24 -6.31 2.83 -29.24
C PRO A 24 -6.50 2.62 -27.73
N VAL A 25 -5.47 2.09 -27.07
CA VAL A 25 -5.43 1.84 -25.63
C VAL A 25 -4.34 2.71 -25.01
N THR A 26 -4.68 3.48 -23.99
CA THR A 26 -3.74 4.39 -23.34
C THR A 26 -3.62 4.13 -21.85
N PHE A 27 -2.38 4.06 -21.35
CA PHE A 27 -2.04 3.75 -19.97
C PHE A 27 -1.43 4.97 -19.28
N PHE A 28 -1.74 5.13 -18.00
CA PHE A 28 -1.22 6.21 -17.14
C PHE A 28 -0.19 5.74 -16.10
N THR A 29 0.35 4.55 -16.30
CA THR A 29 1.38 3.94 -15.45
C THR A 29 2.49 3.39 -16.33
N ASP A 30 3.72 3.35 -15.80
CA ASP A 30 4.86 2.76 -16.51
C ASP A 30 4.59 1.28 -16.81
N GLU A 31 5.23 0.76 -17.86
CA GLU A 31 5.14 -0.66 -18.19
C GLU A 31 5.72 -1.55 -17.08
N GLY A 32 5.01 -2.63 -16.75
CA GLY A 32 5.40 -3.55 -15.67
C GLY A 32 5.15 -3.02 -14.26
N SER A 33 4.70 -1.77 -14.11
CA SER A 33 4.65 -1.09 -12.81
C SER A 33 3.23 -1.02 -12.22
N PRO A 34 3.08 -1.15 -10.88
CA PRO A 34 1.82 -0.83 -10.22
C PRO A 34 1.58 0.69 -10.18
N LEU A 35 0.33 1.09 -10.39
CA LEU A 35 -0.11 2.46 -10.22
C LEU A 35 -0.44 2.70 -8.75
N LEU A 36 0.17 3.71 -8.13
CA LEU A 36 -0.18 4.06 -6.75
C LEU A 36 -1.65 4.48 -6.65
N MET A 37 -2.33 4.04 -5.59
CA MET A 37 -3.74 4.37 -5.38
C MET A 37 -3.98 5.87 -5.34
N VAL A 38 -3.08 6.65 -4.71
CA VAL A 38 -3.18 8.12 -4.69
C VAL A 38 -3.17 8.73 -6.10
N ASN A 39 -2.39 8.15 -7.02
CA ASN A 39 -2.30 8.59 -8.41
C ASN A 39 -3.55 8.17 -9.20
N LEU A 40 -4.11 6.98 -8.94
CA LEU A 40 -5.40 6.58 -9.50
C LEU A 40 -6.51 7.54 -9.08
N LEU A 41 -6.61 7.84 -7.78
CA LEU A 41 -7.64 8.76 -7.25
C LEU A 41 -7.46 10.18 -7.82
N GLU A 42 -6.23 10.62 -8.06
CA GLU A 42 -5.96 11.87 -8.76
C GLU A 42 -6.49 11.82 -10.21
N LEU A 43 -6.20 10.75 -10.96
CA LEU A 43 -6.66 10.55 -12.34
C LEU A 43 -8.19 10.42 -12.46
N ALA A 44 -8.88 10.05 -11.37
CA ALA A 44 -10.33 9.92 -11.34
C ALA A 44 -11.08 11.27 -11.21
N LYS A 45 -10.36 12.39 -11.01
CA LYS A 45 -10.93 13.73 -10.98
C LYS A 45 -11.35 14.19 -12.38
N ARG A 46 -12.50 14.89 -12.46
CA ARG A 46 -13.12 15.31 -13.73
C ARG A 46 -12.19 16.12 -14.63
N ASP A 47 -11.46 17.07 -14.05
CA ASP A 47 -10.69 18.07 -14.79
C ASP A 47 -9.18 17.77 -14.81
N ASN A 48 -8.75 16.53 -14.55
CA ASN A 48 -7.32 16.22 -14.45
C ASN A 48 -6.69 16.07 -15.85
N PRO A 49 -5.87 17.02 -16.32
CA PRO A 49 -5.44 17.09 -17.72
C PRO A 49 -4.23 16.20 -18.03
N ARG A 50 -4.04 15.09 -17.30
CA ARG A 50 -2.84 14.24 -17.44
C ARG A 50 -2.76 13.62 -18.83
N THR A 51 -1.55 13.47 -19.32
CA THR A 51 -1.28 12.76 -20.58
C THR A 51 -0.98 11.29 -20.27
N PRO A 52 -1.35 10.34 -21.15
CA PRO A 52 -0.93 8.96 -20.98
C PRO A 52 0.60 8.81 -21.03
N MET A 53 1.13 7.84 -20.28
CA MET A 53 2.53 7.43 -20.35
C MET A 53 2.80 6.55 -21.57
N HIS A 54 1.85 5.68 -21.89
CA HIS A 54 1.95 4.77 -23.02
C HIS A 54 0.65 4.76 -23.82
N THR A 55 0.79 4.63 -25.14
CA THR A 55 -0.32 4.44 -26.07
C THR A 55 0.02 3.28 -26.98
N LEU A 56 -0.90 2.32 -27.07
CA LEU A 56 -0.87 1.25 -28.05
C LEU A 56 -1.94 1.52 -29.10
N ASN A 57 -1.53 1.50 -30.36
CA ASN A 57 -2.36 1.73 -31.51
C ASN A 57 -2.99 0.42 -32.01
N PRO A 58 -4.05 0.51 -32.81
CA PRO A 58 -4.60 -0.67 -33.48
C PRO A 58 -3.54 -1.48 -34.22
N GLY A 59 -3.51 -2.80 -33.99
CA GLY A 59 -2.51 -3.71 -34.55
C GLY A 59 -1.30 -3.99 -33.64
N ASP A 60 -1.09 -3.17 -32.61
CA ASP A 60 0.00 -3.39 -31.65
C ASP A 60 -0.29 -4.60 -30.75
N PRO A 61 0.73 -5.38 -30.36
CA PRO A 61 0.58 -6.40 -29.33
C PRO A 61 0.40 -5.78 -27.94
N VAL A 62 -0.46 -6.37 -27.11
CA VAL A 62 -0.67 -5.97 -25.72
C VAL A 62 -0.80 -7.20 -24.83
N PRO A 63 -0.21 -7.22 -23.63
CA PRO A 63 -0.47 -8.28 -22.65
C PRO A 63 -1.96 -8.37 -22.36
N ASN A 64 -2.51 -9.58 -22.33
CA ASN A 64 -3.90 -9.80 -21.99
C ASN A 64 -4.10 -9.70 -20.47
N TYR A 65 -3.96 -8.49 -19.92
CA TYR A 65 -3.94 -8.23 -18.48
C TYR A 65 -5.08 -8.92 -17.75
N GLN A 66 -4.73 -9.64 -16.69
CA GLN A 66 -5.65 -10.22 -15.74
C GLN A 66 -5.95 -9.22 -14.61
N TYR A 67 -7.22 -8.82 -14.44
CA TYR A 67 -7.59 -7.86 -13.40
C TYR A 67 -8.01 -8.56 -12.11
N THR A 68 -7.52 -8.10 -10.96
CA THR A 68 -7.94 -8.57 -9.63
C THR A 68 -8.91 -7.59 -8.96
N PRO A 69 -9.76 -8.07 -8.03
CA PRO A 69 -10.63 -7.21 -7.25
C PRO A 69 -9.88 -6.18 -6.42
N PHE A 70 -10.40 -4.95 -6.38
CA PHE A 70 -10.00 -3.97 -5.37
C PHE A 70 -10.28 -4.50 -3.96
N LYS A 71 -9.38 -4.20 -3.02
CA LYS A 71 -9.66 -4.38 -1.60
C LYS A 71 -10.87 -3.51 -1.20
N PRO A 72 -11.63 -3.86 -0.16
CA PRO A 72 -12.84 -3.12 0.21
C PRO A 72 -12.63 -1.61 0.43
N HIS A 73 -11.52 -1.22 1.05
CA HIS A 73 -11.20 0.20 1.29
C HIS A 73 -10.81 0.95 0.01
N GLU A 74 -10.08 0.29 -0.90
CA GLU A 74 -9.74 0.84 -2.21
C GLU A 74 -11.00 1.05 -3.05
N LEU A 75 -11.88 0.05 -3.10
CA LEU A 75 -13.15 0.13 -3.83
C LEU A 75 -14.02 1.26 -3.29
N ARG A 76 -14.05 1.45 -1.97
CA ARG A 76 -14.75 2.57 -1.33
C ARG A 76 -14.20 3.91 -1.80
N ALA A 77 -12.88 4.08 -1.82
CA ALA A 77 -12.25 5.31 -2.28
C ALA A 77 -12.50 5.57 -3.77
N VAL A 78 -12.30 4.56 -4.63
CA VAL A 78 -12.59 4.68 -6.07
C VAL A 78 -14.03 5.10 -6.31
N THR A 79 -14.99 4.45 -5.64
CA THR A 79 -16.42 4.78 -5.77
C THR A 79 -16.73 6.21 -5.29
N GLN A 80 -16.11 6.65 -4.18
CA GLN A 80 -16.30 7.97 -3.60
C GLN A 80 -15.73 9.10 -4.48
N PHE A 81 -14.54 8.88 -5.07
CA PHE A 81 -13.75 9.93 -5.72
C PHE A 81 -13.81 9.93 -7.23
N ASN A 82 -14.44 8.94 -7.83
CA ASN A 82 -14.61 8.88 -9.28
C ASN A 82 -15.60 9.96 -9.76
N GLN A 83 -15.05 10.98 -10.42
CA GLN A 83 -15.76 12.12 -10.97
C GLN A 83 -15.75 12.14 -12.50
N LEU A 84 -15.21 11.10 -13.13
CA LEU A 84 -15.13 11.01 -14.58
C LEU A 84 -16.53 10.85 -15.18
N VAL A 85 -16.69 11.20 -16.46
CA VAL A 85 -17.95 10.96 -17.21
C VAL A 85 -17.74 10.12 -18.50
N PRO A 86 -17.42 8.81 -18.41
CA PRO A 86 -17.47 7.88 -19.55
C PRO A 86 -18.42 6.70 -19.27
N PRO A 87 -18.68 5.78 -20.22
CA PRO A 87 -18.85 4.40 -19.78
C PRO A 87 -17.59 4.01 -18.97
N GLN A 88 -17.77 3.85 -17.67
CA GLN A 88 -16.73 3.44 -16.72
C GLN A 88 -16.85 1.96 -16.47
N LEU A 89 -15.71 1.29 -16.39
CA LEU A 89 -15.62 -0.09 -15.92
C LEU A 89 -14.64 -0.15 -14.76
N ILE A 90 -15.18 -0.42 -13.57
CA ILE A 90 -14.39 -0.83 -12.42
C ILE A 90 -14.27 -2.36 -12.50
N VAL A 91 -13.16 -2.83 -13.07
CA VAL A 91 -12.94 -4.25 -13.35
C VAL A 91 -12.48 -4.97 -12.08
N GLY A 92 -12.86 -6.25 -11.96
CA GLY A 92 -12.54 -7.06 -10.79
C GLY A 92 -13.50 -6.92 -9.60
N SER A 93 -14.55 -6.10 -9.64
CA SER A 93 -15.55 -6.13 -8.55
C SER A 93 -16.47 -7.37 -8.61
N ALA A 94 -17.06 -7.76 -7.48
CA ALA A 94 -18.01 -8.88 -7.40
C ALA A 94 -19.22 -8.74 -8.34
N ALA A 95 -19.52 -7.51 -8.80
CA ALA A 95 -20.58 -7.21 -9.76
C ALA A 95 -20.19 -7.50 -11.24
N VAL A 96 -18.92 -7.78 -11.54
CA VAL A 96 -18.42 -8.01 -12.91
C VAL A 96 -17.34 -9.12 -12.97
N PRO A 97 -17.67 -10.36 -12.53
CA PRO A 97 -16.70 -11.46 -12.36
C PRO A 97 -16.03 -11.94 -13.66
N ASN A 98 -16.63 -11.71 -14.84
CA ASN A 98 -16.10 -12.15 -16.14
C ASN A 98 -15.26 -11.08 -16.89
N THR A 99 -14.99 -9.92 -16.26
CA THR A 99 -14.24 -8.81 -16.90
C THR A 99 -12.74 -8.85 -16.64
N LEU A 100 -12.24 -9.98 -16.16
CA LEU A 100 -10.87 -10.11 -15.67
C LEU A 100 -9.82 -10.09 -16.78
N ARG A 101 -10.16 -9.86 -18.06
CA ARG A 101 -9.20 -9.79 -19.18
C ARG A 101 -9.52 -8.72 -20.21
N LEU A 102 -8.50 -8.20 -20.90
CA LEU A 102 -8.70 -7.35 -22.07
C LEU A 102 -9.49 -8.09 -23.16
N CYS A 103 -9.17 -9.37 -23.39
CA CYS A 103 -9.95 -10.30 -24.19
C CYS A 103 -10.23 -11.59 -23.39
N ALA A 104 -11.51 -11.88 -23.16
CA ALA A 104 -11.94 -13.03 -22.36
C ALA A 104 -11.94 -14.36 -23.15
N ASP A 105 -11.93 -14.32 -24.48
CA ASP A 105 -11.90 -15.52 -25.34
C ASP A 105 -11.12 -15.22 -26.63
N LYS A 106 -9.79 -15.35 -26.54
CA LYS A 106 -8.86 -15.11 -27.65
C LYS A 106 -9.07 -16.08 -28.81
N ALA A 107 -9.48 -17.33 -28.53
CA ALA A 107 -9.66 -18.35 -29.56
C ALA A 107 -10.85 -18.03 -30.48
N ARG A 108 -11.90 -17.39 -29.94
CA ARG A 108 -13.10 -17.01 -30.71
C ARG A 108 -13.07 -15.58 -31.23
N CYS A 109 -12.23 -14.71 -30.67
CA CYS A 109 -12.12 -13.33 -31.14
C CYS A 109 -11.24 -13.24 -32.40
N PRO A 110 -11.63 -12.44 -33.40
CA PRO A 110 -10.77 -12.18 -34.55
C PRO A 110 -9.50 -11.45 -34.12
N LYS A 111 -8.35 -11.82 -34.71
CA LYS A 111 -7.04 -11.25 -34.36
C LYS A 111 -6.98 -9.73 -34.52
N ASP A 112 -7.43 -9.22 -35.66
CA ASP A 112 -7.34 -7.79 -36.02
C ASP A 112 -8.73 -7.13 -36.19
N GLY A 113 -9.78 -7.81 -35.74
CA GLY A 113 -11.18 -7.42 -35.92
C GLY A 113 -11.87 -6.97 -34.63
N PRO A 114 -13.15 -6.57 -34.70
CA PRO A 114 -13.93 -6.25 -33.51
C PRO A 114 -14.09 -7.49 -32.61
N HIS A 115 -13.75 -7.36 -31.33
CA HIS A 115 -13.89 -8.45 -30.36
C HIS A 115 -15.36 -8.66 -30.00
N THR A 116 -15.78 -9.91 -29.83
CA THR A 116 -17.17 -10.28 -29.49
C THR A 116 -17.33 -10.86 -28.08
N CYS A 117 -16.22 -11.12 -27.39
CA CYS A 117 -16.19 -11.63 -26.01
C CYS A 117 -16.73 -10.64 -24.97
N ASP A 118 -16.78 -11.04 -23.70
CA ASP A 118 -17.23 -10.19 -22.59
C ASP A 118 -16.12 -9.42 -21.88
N GLY A 119 -14.87 -9.58 -22.35
CA GLY A 119 -13.72 -8.80 -21.91
C GLY A 119 -13.80 -7.32 -22.33
N VAL A 120 -12.81 -6.52 -21.91
CA VAL A 120 -12.80 -5.06 -22.13
C VAL A 120 -12.98 -4.70 -23.60
N PHE A 121 -12.29 -5.36 -24.52
CA PHE A 121 -12.38 -5.06 -25.95
C PHE A 121 -13.73 -5.41 -26.57
N GLY A 122 -14.39 -6.47 -26.11
CA GLY A 122 -15.73 -6.81 -26.59
C GLY A 122 -16.79 -5.85 -26.06
N ARG A 123 -16.64 -5.39 -24.80
CA ARG A 123 -17.47 -4.30 -24.26
C ARG A 123 -17.25 -2.99 -25.01
N ALA A 124 -16.00 -2.67 -25.33
CA ALA A 124 -15.65 -1.50 -26.13
C ALA A 124 -16.29 -1.53 -27.51
N THR A 125 -16.30 -2.70 -28.15
CA THR A 125 -16.97 -2.93 -29.43
C THR A 125 -18.49 -2.73 -29.30
N LYS A 126 -19.14 -3.42 -28.35
CA LYS A 126 -20.61 -3.31 -28.11
C LYS A 126 -21.04 -1.88 -27.78
N GLY A 127 -20.22 -1.16 -27.01
CA GLY A 127 -20.47 0.23 -26.63
C GLY A 127 -19.98 1.29 -27.62
N GLN A 128 -19.44 0.88 -28.79
CA GLN A 128 -18.89 1.78 -29.81
C GLN A 128 -17.86 2.77 -29.26
N TRP A 129 -16.93 2.24 -28.45
CA TRP A 129 -15.85 3.06 -27.90
C TRP A 129 -14.83 3.38 -28.99
N THR A 130 -14.31 4.59 -28.93
CA THR A 130 -13.31 5.14 -29.86
C THR A 130 -11.91 5.18 -29.22
N LYS A 131 -11.81 4.90 -27.92
CA LYS A 131 -10.57 4.87 -27.14
C LYS A 131 -10.80 4.17 -25.78
N VAL A 132 -9.79 3.47 -25.27
CA VAL A 132 -9.75 2.94 -23.89
C VAL A 132 -8.69 3.67 -23.08
N LEU A 133 -9.08 4.27 -21.95
CA LEU A 133 -8.14 4.75 -20.93
C LEU A 133 -8.03 3.70 -19.83
N VAL A 134 -6.81 3.29 -19.52
CA VAL A 134 -6.53 2.31 -18.48
C VAL A 134 -5.86 3.03 -17.30
N LEU A 135 -6.65 3.19 -16.24
CA LEU A 135 -6.26 3.76 -14.95
C LEU A 135 -6.06 2.59 -13.96
N SER A 136 -5.10 1.72 -14.26
CA SER A 136 -4.88 0.48 -13.52
C SER A 136 -3.41 0.20 -13.31
N CYS A 137 -3.12 -0.68 -12.37
CA CYS A 137 -1.81 -1.34 -12.29
C CYS A 137 -1.54 -2.18 -13.56
N ARG A 138 -0.25 -2.33 -13.91
CA ARG A 138 0.25 -3.17 -15.02
C ARG A 138 1.36 -4.09 -14.51
N ILE A 139 1.06 -4.93 -13.52
CA ILE A 139 2.05 -5.71 -12.78
C ILE A 139 2.56 -6.88 -13.63
N LEU A 140 3.88 -7.02 -13.75
CA LEU A 140 4.50 -8.24 -14.25
C LEU A 140 4.66 -9.26 -13.11
N GLU A 141 3.99 -10.40 -13.21
CA GLU A 141 4.03 -11.45 -12.20
C GLU A 141 5.44 -12.04 -12.04
N GLY A 142 5.84 -12.31 -10.79
CA GLY A 142 7.17 -12.86 -10.48
C GLY A 142 8.30 -11.84 -10.41
N HIS A 143 8.02 -10.54 -10.52
CA HIS A 143 9.02 -9.47 -10.42
C HIS A 143 8.69 -8.48 -9.29
N THR A 144 9.70 -8.07 -8.53
CA THR A 144 9.59 -6.91 -7.62
C THR A 144 9.64 -5.64 -8.47
N GLN A 145 8.55 -4.87 -8.47
CA GLN A 145 8.37 -3.71 -9.34
C GLN A 145 8.29 -2.44 -8.49
N GLN A 146 9.07 -1.42 -8.88
CA GLN A 146 8.95 -0.10 -8.29
C GLN A 146 7.62 0.54 -8.75
N PRO A 147 6.82 1.10 -7.83
CA PRO A 147 5.56 1.71 -8.19
C PRO A 147 5.77 2.96 -9.05
N THR A 148 4.81 3.24 -9.94
CA THR A 148 4.80 4.47 -10.71
C THR A 148 4.38 5.61 -9.80
N VAL A 149 5.38 6.33 -9.28
CA VAL A 149 5.18 7.46 -8.35
C VAL A 149 4.73 8.74 -9.05
N ALA A 150 5.09 8.92 -10.32
CA ALA A 150 4.80 10.14 -11.08
C ALA A 150 3.53 10.01 -11.93
N LEU A 151 2.84 11.13 -12.16
CA LEU A 151 1.88 11.29 -13.24
C LEU A 151 2.50 12.16 -14.35
N MET A 152 2.02 12.03 -15.59
CA MET A 152 2.48 12.91 -16.67
C MET A 152 1.63 14.18 -16.72
N THR A 153 2.28 15.32 -16.61
CA THR A 153 1.67 16.64 -16.88
C THR A 153 1.16 16.72 -18.33
N PRO A 154 0.28 17.69 -18.65
CA PRO A 154 -0.16 17.94 -20.03
C PRO A 154 1.00 18.17 -21.02
N ALA A 155 2.12 18.68 -20.52
CA ALA A 155 3.34 18.93 -21.30
C ALA A 155 4.25 17.69 -21.43
N GLY A 156 3.82 16.52 -20.95
CA GLY A 156 4.59 15.28 -21.02
C GLY A 156 5.77 15.21 -20.05
N LYS A 157 5.77 16.02 -18.98
CA LYS A 157 6.77 15.93 -17.90
C LYS A 157 6.27 15.07 -16.75
N ARG A 158 7.16 14.29 -16.11
CA ARG A 158 6.87 13.56 -14.87
C ARG A 158 6.61 14.55 -13.72
N ASP A 159 5.55 14.33 -12.97
CA ASP A 159 5.11 15.11 -11.81
C ASP A 159 4.85 14.17 -10.63
N THR A 160 5.65 14.33 -9.57
CA THR A 160 5.57 13.54 -8.33
C THR A 160 4.79 14.26 -7.23
N SER A 161 4.27 15.47 -7.47
CA SER A 161 3.68 16.31 -6.41
C SER A 161 2.54 15.65 -5.64
N VAL A 162 1.78 14.76 -6.30
CA VAL A 162 0.69 13.99 -5.69
C VAL A 162 1.24 12.99 -4.67
N PHE A 163 2.28 12.26 -5.05
CA PHE A 163 2.98 11.32 -4.19
C PHE A 163 3.73 12.06 -3.08
N ASP A 164 4.44 13.14 -3.41
CA ASP A 164 5.22 13.93 -2.46
C ASP A 164 4.31 14.55 -1.38
N ALA A 165 3.10 14.99 -1.75
CA ALA A 165 2.11 15.49 -0.80
C ALA A 165 1.59 14.41 0.15
N LEU A 166 1.31 13.19 -0.35
CA LEU A 166 0.96 12.05 0.49
C LEU A 166 2.11 11.73 1.45
N LEU A 167 3.32 11.61 0.92
CA LEU A 167 4.50 11.24 1.68
C LEU A 167 4.81 12.28 2.78
N ALA A 168 4.71 13.57 2.47
CA ALA A 168 4.88 14.64 3.45
C ALA A 168 3.84 14.55 4.58
N TRP A 169 2.57 14.29 4.23
CA TRP A 169 1.53 14.10 5.25
C TRP A 169 1.82 12.89 6.13
N VAL A 170 2.18 11.74 5.54
CA VAL A 170 2.48 10.49 6.27
C VAL A 170 3.68 10.68 7.19
N LYS A 171 4.77 11.29 6.70
CA LYS A 171 5.96 11.61 7.51
C LYS A 171 5.61 12.49 8.70
N GLY A 172 4.87 13.58 8.46
CA GLY A 172 4.40 14.47 9.52
C GLY A 172 3.42 13.80 10.49
N PHE A 173 2.71 12.76 10.06
CA PHE A 173 1.82 11.96 10.91
C PHE A 173 2.59 10.97 11.79
N VAL A 174 3.47 10.14 11.22
CA VAL A 174 4.28 9.16 11.97
C VAL A 174 5.27 9.83 12.93
N ALA A 175 5.71 11.04 12.61
CA ALA A 175 6.57 11.83 13.47
C ALA A 175 5.90 12.31 14.76
N ARG A 176 4.57 12.23 14.89
CA ARG A 176 3.84 12.61 16.11
C ARG A 176 3.83 11.47 17.12
N GLY A 177 3.78 11.80 18.41
CA GLY A 177 3.42 10.82 19.45
C GLY A 177 1.94 10.43 19.34
N SER A 178 1.53 9.34 20.00
CA SER A 178 0.18 8.76 19.85
C SER A 178 -0.96 9.78 20.04
N ALA A 179 -0.91 10.61 21.09
CA ALA A 179 -1.93 11.65 21.31
C ALA A 179 -1.96 12.70 20.19
N GLY A 180 -0.79 13.03 19.63
CA GLY A 180 -0.68 13.95 18.50
C GLY A 180 -1.18 13.34 17.18
N GLN A 181 -1.01 12.03 16.99
CA GLN A 181 -1.61 11.29 15.87
C GLN A 181 -3.13 11.26 15.99
N ASP A 182 -3.65 10.92 17.18
CA ASP A 182 -5.09 10.88 17.45
C ASP A 182 -5.74 12.25 17.18
N ALA A 183 -5.12 13.34 17.63
CA ALA A 183 -5.60 14.70 17.38
C ALA A 183 -5.49 15.10 15.90
N ALA A 184 -4.37 14.78 15.23
CA ALA A 184 -4.18 15.06 13.81
C ALA A 184 -5.24 14.34 12.97
N TRP A 185 -5.50 13.06 13.26
CA TRP A 185 -6.52 12.27 12.59
C TRP A 185 -7.94 12.80 12.81
N ALA A 186 -8.26 13.20 14.04
CA ALA A 186 -9.57 13.79 14.36
C ALA A 186 -9.85 15.06 13.54
N ALA A 187 -8.82 15.82 13.18
CA ALA A 187 -8.92 17.02 12.36
C ALA A 187 -9.01 16.75 10.84
N VAL A 188 -8.75 15.52 10.37
CA VAL A 188 -8.84 15.18 8.95
C VAL A 188 -10.31 15.12 8.51
N PRO A 189 -10.70 15.77 7.39
CA PRO A 189 -12.03 15.62 6.82
C PRO A 189 -12.35 14.17 6.44
N GLU A 190 -13.60 13.73 6.59
CA GLU A 190 -14.00 12.33 6.32
C GLU A 190 -13.66 11.84 4.90
N SER A 191 -13.78 12.70 3.89
CA SER A 191 -13.36 12.36 2.53
C SER A 191 -11.86 12.06 2.48
N GLU A 192 -11.02 12.91 3.08
CA GLU A 192 -9.57 12.71 3.09
C GLU A 192 -9.17 11.49 3.91
N LYS A 193 -9.90 11.15 4.98
CA LYS A 193 -9.70 9.89 5.71
C LYS A 193 -9.87 8.67 4.80
N ILE A 194 -10.92 8.66 3.96
CA ILE A 194 -11.14 7.59 2.97
C ILE A 194 -9.98 7.52 1.98
N ARG A 195 -9.49 8.68 1.51
CA ARG A 195 -8.35 8.77 0.58
C ARG A 195 -7.08 8.19 1.18
N LEU A 196 -6.75 8.59 2.42
CA LEU A 196 -5.54 8.18 3.12
C LEU A 196 -5.55 6.69 3.45
N ILE A 197 -6.67 6.16 3.97
CA ILE A 197 -6.82 4.71 4.25
C ILE A 197 -6.63 3.87 2.98
N ALA A 198 -7.06 4.37 1.82
CA ALA A 198 -6.87 3.67 0.56
C ALA A 198 -5.46 3.79 -0.01
N SER A 199 -4.74 4.87 0.33
CA SER A 199 -3.47 5.21 -0.31
C SER A 199 -2.23 4.77 0.45
N GLU A 200 -2.34 4.56 1.76
CA GLU A 200 -1.18 4.25 2.61
C GLU A 200 -1.51 3.16 3.64
N ASP A 201 -0.76 2.06 3.59
CA ASP A 201 -0.95 0.91 4.48
C ASP A 201 -0.61 1.25 5.94
N GLU A 202 0.42 2.07 6.19
CA GLU A 202 0.76 2.51 7.56
C GLU A 202 -0.41 3.27 8.20
N VAL A 203 -1.14 4.09 7.44
CA VAL A 203 -2.30 4.86 7.91
C VAL A 203 -3.54 3.97 8.09
N ARG A 204 -3.72 2.96 7.23
CA ARG A 204 -4.78 1.96 7.41
C ARG A 204 -4.55 1.15 8.69
N GLU A 205 -3.34 0.65 8.92
CA GLU A 205 -3.01 -0.21 10.07
C GLU A 205 -2.97 0.55 11.40
N TRP A 206 -2.30 1.72 11.44
CA TRP A 206 -3.00 2.97 11.73
C TRP A 206 -4.34 2.92 12.47
N VAL A 207 -5.37 3.18 11.66
CA VAL A 207 -6.78 3.30 12.00
C VAL A 207 -7.36 1.99 12.57
N ASP A 208 -7.00 0.84 12.00
CA ASP A 208 -7.45 -0.47 12.51
C ASP A 208 -7.05 -0.65 13.98
N CYS A 209 -5.84 -0.20 14.35
CA CYS A 209 -5.37 -0.21 15.72
C CYS A 209 -6.03 0.89 16.58
N LEU A 210 -6.27 2.10 16.05
CA LEU A 210 -7.00 3.16 16.75
C LEU A 210 -8.37 2.67 17.25
N ASP A 211 -9.18 2.03 16.39
CA ASP A 211 -10.51 1.53 16.76
C ASP A 211 -10.46 0.59 17.97
N VAL A 212 -9.51 -0.34 17.98
CA VAL A 212 -9.30 -1.26 19.10
C VAL A 212 -8.82 -0.53 20.35
N ARG A 213 -7.87 0.41 20.24
CA ARG A 213 -7.39 1.23 21.37
C ARG A 213 -8.51 2.05 22.02
N THR A 214 -9.36 2.68 21.23
CA THR A 214 -10.50 3.45 21.74
C THR A 214 -11.48 2.55 22.50
N LYS A 215 -11.74 1.33 22.00
CA LYS A 215 -12.59 0.35 22.68
C LYS A 215 -11.97 -0.16 23.98
N ILE A 216 -10.65 -0.38 23.99
CA ILE A 216 -9.90 -0.76 25.21
C ILE A 216 -10.02 0.34 26.27
N ALA A 217 -9.82 1.60 25.90
CA ALA A 217 -9.86 2.72 26.83
C ALA A 217 -11.24 2.90 27.52
N ALA A 218 -12.32 2.46 26.86
CA ALA A 218 -13.68 2.50 27.38
C ALA A 218 -14.13 1.20 28.09
N ALA A 219 -13.26 0.19 28.17
CA ALA A 219 -13.58 -1.14 28.68
C ALA A 219 -12.96 -1.41 30.05
N ASP A 220 -13.59 -2.27 30.84
CA ASP A 220 -12.92 -2.88 31.98
C ASP A 220 -11.85 -3.89 31.51
N ARG A 221 -11.00 -4.36 32.43
CA ARG A 221 -9.87 -5.23 32.07
C ARG A 221 -10.29 -6.54 31.40
N PRO A 222 -11.32 -7.29 31.88
CA PRO A 222 -11.79 -8.48 31.19
C PRO A 222 -12.27 -8.21 29.77
N LYS A 223 -13.06 -7.15 29.55
CA LYS A 223 -13.55 -6.78 28.22
C LYS A 223 -12.43 -6.29 27.31
N ALA A 224 -11.47 -5.54 27.83
CA ALA A 224 -10.27 -5.12 27.09
C ALA A 224 -9.45 -6.33 26.62
N ALA A 225 -9.27 -7.35 27.47
CA ALA A 225 -8.59 -8.59 27.09
C ALA A 225 -9.34 -9.35 25.98
N ALA A 226 -10.67 -9.42 26.05
CA ALA A 226 -11.49 -10.06 25.01
C ALA A 226 -11.42 -9.32 23.67
N LEU A 227 -11.41 -7.97 23.68
CA LEU A 227 -11.25 -7.14 22.49
C LEU A 227 -9.89 -7.41 21.82
N VAL A 228 -8.81 -7.45 22.60
CA VAL A 228 -7.46 -7.74 22.09
C VAL A 228 -7.36 -9.17 21.57
N ALA A 229 -7.96 -10.15 22.24
CA ALA A 229 -7.95 -11.55 21.79
C ALA A 229 -8.59 -11.72 20.40
N ALA A 230 -9.72 -11.03 20.16
CA ALA A 230 -10.44 -11.04 18.89
C ALA A 230 -9.81 -10.16 17.79
N ALA A 231 -8.84 -9.30 18.12
CA ALA A 231 -8.23 -8.40 17.16
C ALA A 231 -7.38 -9.15 16.11
N PRO A 232 -7.30 -8.64 14.87
CA PRO A 232 -6.39 -9.17 13.84
C PRO A 232 -4.93 -9.15 14.28
N THR A 233 -4.12 -10.03 13.71
CA THR A 233 -2.68 -10.14 14.01
C THR A 233 -1.93 -8.83 13.75
N SER A 234 -2.25 -8.11 12.67
CA SER A 234 -1.67 -6.78 12.38
C SER A 234 -1.92 -5.77 13.50
N VAL A 235 -3.13 -5.77 14.09
CA VAL A 235 -3.46 -4.91 15.22
C VAL A 235 -2.68 -5.34 16.47
N LYS A 236 -2.59 -6.65 16.75
CA LYS A 236 -1.80 -7.18 17.89
C LYS A 236 -0.31 -6.81 17.76
N LEU A 237 0.26 -6.92 16.56
CA LEU A 237 1.63 -6.53 16.27
C LEU A 237 1.84 -5.06 16.62
N ARG A 238 0.94 -4.19 16.16
CA ARG A 238 1.03 -2.75 16.37
C ARG A 238 0.80 -2.35 17.82
N LEU A 239 -0.13 -2.99 18.53
CA LEU A 239 -0.31 -2.81 19.97
C LEU A 239 0.96 -3.16 20.74
N MET A 240 1.64 -4.25 20.36
CA MET A 240 2.88 -4.68 21.00
C MET A 240 4.06 -3.76 20.68
N ARG A 241 4.19 -3.32 19.43
CA ARG A 241 5.28 -2.44 18.96
C ARG A 241 5.10 -1.01 19.47
N ASP A 242 3.99 -0.36 19.09
CA ASP A 242 3.81 1.09 19.17
C ASP A 242 3.15 1.57 20.47
N TYR A 243 2.49 0.68 21.23
CA TYR A 243 1.69 1.06 22.41
C TYR A 243 2.07 0.24 23.66
N PRO A 244 3.20 0.56 24.32
CA PRO A 244 3.71 -0.20 25.46
C PRO A 244 2.68 -0.44 26.59
N GLN A 245 1.77 0.51 26.80
CA GLN A 245 0.70 0.44 27.80
C GLN A 245 -0.37 -0.64 27.53
N HIS A 246 -0.39 -1.24 26.33
CA HIS A 246 -1.34 -2.30 25.96
C HIS A 246 -0.67 -3.67 25.79
N ARG A 247 0.66 -3.76 25.99
CA ARG A 247 1.42 -5.00 25.80
C ARG A 247 0.95 -6.13 26.72
N ASP A 248 0.61 -5.80 27.97
CA ASP A 248 0.13 -6.78 28.94
C ASP A 248 -1.15 -7.48 28.46
N LEU A 249 -2.08 -6.75 27.85
CA LEU A 249 -3.32 -7.32 27.32
C LEU A 249 -3.08 -8.33 26.20
N VAL A 250 -2.11 -8.07 25.32
CA VAL A 250 -1.76 -8.98 24.22
C VAL A 250 -1.03 -10.23 24.76
N LYS A 251 -0.16 -10.05 25.76
CA LYS A 251 0.67 -11.13 26.34
C LYS A 251 -0.13 -12.20 27.08
N VAL A 252 -1.32 -11.87 27.62
CA VAL A 252 -2.13 -12.82 28.42
C VAL A 252 -2.38 -14.16 27.71
N GLY A 253 -2.44 -14.18 26.38
CA GLY A 253 -2.64 -15.40 25.59
C GLY A 253 -1.38 -16.03 24.99
N ILE A 254 -0.18 -15.53 25.32
CA ILE A 254 1.07 -15.94 24.66
C ILE A 254 1.92 -16.76 25.63
N THR A 255 2.05 -18.05 25.35
CA THR A 255 3.04 -18.93 25.97
C THR A 255 4.10 -19.29 24.94
N LEU A 256 5.34 -18.88 25.17
CA LEU A 256 6.48 -19.25 24.33
C LEU A 256 6.92 -20.68 24.62
N THR A 257 7.18 -21.44 23.57
CA THR A 257 7.82 -22.76 23.66
C THR A 257 9.30 -22.62 24.00
N ALA A 258 9.90 -23.70 24.52
CA ALA A 258 11.35 -23.73 24.77
C ALA A 258 12.17 -23.45 23.48
N THR A 259 11.70 -23.97 22.34
CA THR A 259 12.31 -23.70 21.02
C THR A 259 12.26 -22.22 20.65
N GLU A 260 11.12 -21.55 20.87
CA GLU A 260 11.00 -20.12 20.61
C GLU A 260 11.88 -19.30 21.56
N GLN A 261 11.94 -19.64 22.84
CA GLN A 261 12.82 -18.97 23.81
C GLN A 261 14.28 -19.08 23.38
N GLN A 262 14.72 -20.27 22.94
CA GLN A 262 16.08 -20.47 22.43
C GLN A 262 16.32 -19.68 21.13
N ALA A 263 15.36 -19.65 20.22
CA ALA A 263 15.45 -18.89 18.97
C ALA A 263 15.53 -17.37 19.22
N ILE A 264 14.74 -16.85 20.16
CA ILE A 264 14.76 -15.44 20.55
C ILE A 264 16.10 -15.08 21.23
N ALA A 265 16.59 -15.93 22.13
CA ALA A 265 17.89 -15.72 22.76
C ALA A 265 19.04 -15.74 21.74
N ALA A 266 18.95 -16.59 20.71
CA ALA A 266 19.90 -16.60 19.60
C ALA A 266 19.77 -15.32 18.76
N PHE A 267 18.55 -14.93 18.38
CA PHE A 267 18.26 -13.70 17.63
C PHE A 267 18.88 -12.45 18.28
N GLN A 268 18.76 -12.30 19.60
CA GLN A 268 19.29 -11.14 20.33
C GLN A 268 20.82 -11.01 20.29
N ARG A 269 21.55 -12.08 19.95
CA ARG A 269 23.02 -12.09 19.88
C ARG A 269 23.57 -11.92 18.45
N GLU A 270 22.70 -11.96 17.45
CA GLU A 270 23.09 -11.82 16.05
C GLU A 270 23.40 -10.37 15.69
N ALA A 271 24.16 -10.17 14.61
CA ALA A 271 24.33 -8.86 14.00
C ALA A 271 23.00 -8.36 13.39
N LEU A 272 22.84 -7.03 13.30
CA LEU A 272 21.59 -6.38 12.85
C LEU A 272 21.05 -6.95 11.53
N ALA A 273 21.89 -7.08 10.49
CA ALA A 273 21.46 -7.63 9.20
C ALA A 273 20.81 -9.02 9.32
N LYS A 274 21.39 -9.91 10.13
CA LYS A 274 20.82 -11.24 10.39
C LYS A 274 19.56 -11.19 11.25
N GLN A 275 19.44 -10.20 12.14
CA GLN A 275 18.20 -9.98 12.88
C GLN A 275 17.08 -9.56 11.91
N ILE A 276 17.35 -8.63 10.99
CA ILE A 276 16.40 -8.20 9.96
C ILE A 276 15.95 -9.39 9.11
N ASP A 277 16.89 -10.18 8.56
CA ASP A 277 16.56 -11.35 7.74
C ASP A 277 15.67 -12.35 8.50
N LYS A 278 16.02 -12.65 9.76
CA LYS A 278 15.22 -13.55 10.60
C LYS A 278 13.83 -12.98 10.88
N TRP A 279 13.74 -11.69 11.20
CA TRP A 279 12.48 -11.02 11.50
C TRP A 279 11.53 -11.01 10.31
N LEU A 280 12.04 -10.68 9.12
CA LEU A 280 11.28 -10.70 7.86
C LEU A 280 10.89 -12.12 7.42
N GLY A 281 11.64 -13.13 7.88
CA GLY A 281 11.31 -14.55 7.68
C GLY A 281 10.22 -15.10 8.62
N LEU A 282 9.82 -14.36 9.66
CA LEU A 282 8.76 -14.77 10.57
C LEU A 282 7.37 -14.46 9.97
N THR A 283 6.40 -15.34 10.23
CA THR A 283 5.00 -14.99 9.98
C THR A 283 4.55 -13.87 10.94
N PRO A 284 3.52 -13.08 10.60
CA PRO A 284 2.99 -12.05 11.50
C PRO A 284 2.60 -12.59 12.89
N ASP A 285 2.06 -13.80 12.96
CA ASP A 285 1.72 -14.44 14.25
C ASP A 285 2.98 -14.77 15.07
N GLN A 286 4.05 -15.24 14.43
CA GLN A 286 5.33 -15.49 15.08
C GLN A 286 5.95 -14.18 15.59
N GLN A 287 5.90 -13.11 14.79
CA GLN A 287 6.35 -11.78 15.20
C GLN A 287 5.61 -11.31 16.46
N VAL A 288 4.28 -11.40 16.50
CA VAL A 288 3.49 -11.05 17.69
C VAL A 288 3.93 -11.84 18.93
N ARG A 289 4.18 -13.14 18.77
CA ARG A 289 4.66 -13.99 19.87
C ARG A 289 6.03 -13.54 20.36
N TRP A 290 6.98 -13.28 19.45
CA TRP A 290 8.32 -12.86 19.81
C TRP A 290 8.34 -11.49 20.51
N LEU A 291 7.44 -10.57 20.14
CA LEU A 291 7.27 -9.29 20.83
C LEU A 291 6.85 -9.44 22.31
N ALA A 292 6.43 -10.63 22.76
CA ALA A 292 6.20 -10.88 24.18
C ALA A 292 7.47 -10.69 25.02
N GLU A 293 8.64 -10.87 24.41
CA GLU A 293 9.94 -10.58 25.02
C GLU A 293 10.29 -9.08 24.89
N PRO A 294 10.43 -8.34 26.01
CA PRO A 294 10.63 -6.89 25.98
C PRO A 294 11.80 -6.40 25.09
N PRO A 295 12.97 -7.06 25.07
CA PRO A 295 14.06 -6.63 24.19
C PRO A 295 13.71 -6.75 22.70
N VAL A 296 12.92 -7.75 22.32
CA VAL A 296 12.46 -7.90 20.93
C VAL A 296 11.44 -6.81 20.59
N ALA A 297 10.58 -6.44 21.54
CA ALA A 297 9.65 -5.33 21.34
C ALA A 297 10.36 -3.99 21.12
N SER A 298 11.39 -3.67 21.91
CA SER A 298 12.21 -2.47 21.69
C SER A 298 13.00 -2.56 20.37
N TRP A 299 13.55 -3.74 20.05
CA TRP A 299 14.21 -3.94 18.76
C TRP A 299 13.28 -3.67 17.57
N ALA A 300 12.05 -4.17 17.60
CA ALA A 300 11.08 -3.99 16.51
C ALA A 300 10.67 -2.52 16.35
N VAL A 301 10.59 -1.76 17.45
CA VAL A 301 10.37 -0.30 17.38
C VAL A 301 11.56 0.39 16.70
N GLY A 302 12.79 0.03 17.08
CA GLY A 302 14.00 0.57 16.45
C GLY A 302 14.08 0.24 14.95
N PHE A 303 13.81 -1.01 14.59
CA PHE A 303 13.76 -1.47 13.20
C PHE A 303 12.70 -0.72 12.38
N ASN A 304 11.50 -0.50 12.92
CA ASN A 304 10.47 0.29 12.25
C ASN A 304 10.93 1.72 11.94
N VAL A 305 11.77 2.33 12.79
CA VAL A 305 12.35 3.65 12.49
C VAL A 305 13.35 3.60 11.33
N LEU A 306 14.11 2.50 11.20
CA LEU A 306 14.99 2.28 10.05
C LEU A 306 14.18 2.14 8.75
N GLU A 307 13.09 1.38 8.76
CA GLU A 307 12.20 1.27 7.61
C GLU A 307 11.65 2.65 7.22
N LEU A 308 11.17 3.43 8.18
CA LEU A 308 10.69 4.79 7.92
C LEU A 308 11.78 5.71 7.36
N PHE A 309 13.02 5.61 7.86
CA PHE A 309 14.17 6.35 7.32
C PHE A 309 14.47 5.98 5.88
N GLN A 310 14.43 4.68 5.53
CA GLN A 310 14.58 4.20 4.15
C GLN A 310 13.43 4.68 3.23
N PHE A 311 12.23 4.87 3.78
CA PHE A 311 11.11 5.56 3.12
C PHE A 311 11.20 7.09 3.16
N GLY A 312 12.35 7.62 3.59
CA GLY A 312 12.73 9.02 3.53
C GLY A 312 12.27 9.87 4.71
N LEU A 313 11.91 9.28 5.85
CA LEU A 313 11.71 10.04 7.09
C LEU A 313 13.04 10.67 7.51
N VAL A 314 13.17 11.98 7.31
CA VAL A 314 14.42 12.74 7.51
C VAL A 314 14.15 13.99 8.35
N GLY A 315 15.19 14.79 8.60
CA GLY A 315 15.07 16.11 9.24
C GLY A 315 14.46 16.09 10.65
N ASP A 316 13.63 17.09 10.93
CA ASP A 316 12.98 17.28 12.23
C ASP A 316 12.00 16.14 12.56
N GLU A 317 11.34 15.58 11.55
CA GLU A 317 10.44 14.44 11.71
C GLU A 317 11.17 13.21 12.24
N LEU A 318 12.32 12.87 11.64
CA LEU A 318 13.18 11.78 12.09
C LEU A 318 13.67 12.02 13.52
N MET A 319 14.13 13.24 13.81
CA MET A 319 14.62 13.60 15.14
C MET A 319 13.53 13.51 16.22
N ALA A 320 12.30 13.90 15.88
CA ALA A 320 11.16 13.78 16.78
C ALA A 320 10.86 12.32 17.14
N VAL A 321 11.03 11.38 16.19
CA VAL A 321 10.86 9.94 16.43
C VAL A 321 12.01 9.40 17.29
N LEU A 322 13.26 9.64 16.89
CA LEU A 322 14.44 9.09 17.57
C LEU A 322 14.54 9.50 19.05
N ARG A 323 14.16 10.74 19.37
CA ARG A 323 14.15 11.25 20.76
C ARG A 323 13.14 10.56 21.67
N ARG A 324 12.06 9.99 21.11
CA ARG A 324 11.04 9.26 21.88
C ARG A 324 11.37 7.79 22.11
N LEU A 325 12.35 7.25 21.37
CA LEU A 325 12.75 5.87 21.52
C LEU A 325 13.38 5.62 22.89
N ASP A 326 13.05 4.46 23.46
CA ASP A 326 13.80 3.92 24.60
C ASP A 326 15.26 3.63 24.19
N PRO A 327 16.20 3.53 25.14
CA PRO A 327 17.62 3.37 24.82
C PRO A 327 17.95 2.14 23.95
N VAL A 328 17.21 1.03 24.11
CA VAL A 328 17.44 -0.20 23.34
C VAL A 328 16.95 0.00 21.90
N ALA A 329 15.74 0.51 21.71
CA ALA A 329 15.19 0.81 20.39
C ALA A 329 16.05 1.83 19.63
N ARG A 330 16.53 2.87 20.35
CA ARG A 330 17.44 3.88 19.79
C ARG A 330 18.78 3.26 19.38
N GLY A 331 19.35 2.39 20.20
CA GLY A 331 20.58 1.68 19.88
C GLY A 331 20.45 0.82 18.62
N VAL A 332 19.30 0.18 18.40
CA VAL A 332 19.01 -0.58 17.17
C VAL A 332 18.94 0.33 15.95
N ALA A 333 18.22 1.46 16.03
CA ALA A 333 18.18 2.41 14.93
C ALA A 333 19.59 2.97 14.61
N LEU A 334 20.36 3.34 15.63
CA LEU A 334 21.72 3.88 15.44
C LEU A 334 22.77 2.82 15.10
N ALA A 335 22.42 1.54 15.02
CA ALA A 335 23.32 0.51 14.54
C ALA A 335 23.45 0.52 13.01
N GLU A 336 22.49 1.12 12.29
CA GLU A 336 22.54 1.31 10.84
C GLU A 336 23.56 2.40 10.46
N GLU A 337 24.42 2.11 9.48
CA GLU A 337 25.49 3.02 9.07
C GLU A 337 24.92 4.24 8.35
N GLU A 338 24.00 4.02 7.41
CA GLU A 338 23.39 5.09 6.61
C GLU A 338 22.68 6.14 7.47
N LEU A 339 21.99 5.71 8.53
CA LEU A 339 21.33 6.62 9.45
C LEU A 339 22.35 7.45 10.23
N ARG A 340 23.43 6.84 10.73
CA ARG A 340 24.49 7.56 11.44
C ARG A 340 25.18 8.58 10.55
N ASP A 341 25.50 8.20 9.32
CA ASP A 341 26.12 9.08 8.34
C ASP A 341 25.22 10.25 8.00
N TYR A 342 23.91 10.00 7.82
CA TYR A 342 22.92 11.05 7.62
C TYR A 342 22.89 12.04 8.80
N LEU A 343 22.84 11.55 10.04
CA LEU A 343 22.81 12.40 11.23
C LEU A 343 24.09 13.24 11.36
N ALA A 344 25.25 12.64 11.11
CA ALA A 344 26.54 13.33 11.13
C ALA A 344 26.64 14.41 10.03
N ALA A 345 26.29 14.06 8.79
CA ALA A 345 26.32 14.99 7.65
C ALA A 345 25.40 16.20 7.83
N ASN A 346 24.33 16.06 8.62
CA ASN A 346 23.35 17.12 8.87
C ASN A 346 23.49 17.77 10.25
N SER A 347 24.57 17.47 11.00
CA SER A 347 24.81 18.02 12.36
C SER A 347 23.62 17.80 13.32
N LEU A 348 22.97 16.64 13.22
CA LEU A 348 21.82 16.27 14.05
C LEU A 348 22.29 15.44 15.24
N HIS A 349 21.96 15.91 16.46
CA HIS A 349 22.36 15.27 17.72
C HIS A 349 21.13 14.78 18.51
N ILE A 350 21.20 13.53 18.98
CA ILE A 350 20.10 12.79 19.66
C ILE A 350 20.34 12.71 21.17
#